data_AF-A0A834FNY1-F1
#
_entry.id   AF-A0A834FNY1-F1
#
_cell.length_a   1.000
_cell.length_b   1.000
_cell.length_c   1.000
_cell.angle_alpha   90.00
_cell.angle_beta   90.00
_cell.angle_gamma   90.00
#
_symmetry.space_group_name_H-M   'P 1'
#
loop_
_entity.id
_entity.type
_entity.pdbx_description
1 polymer ?
#
loop_
_entity_poly.entity_id
_entity_poly.type
_entity_poly.pdbx_seq_one_letter_code
_entity_poly.pdbx_strand_id
1 'polypeptide(L)'
;MKLILLTVTALLLLVGESTSERIPSRRTKRELAGPLHVGGIRDPYGSYCQRRGGCCPGRDDQCTVPYLDTICYCDLFCNRTVSDCCPDFWGHCLGIQPPFIGVCVRNGNKFYTGQTYKENCNLCTCGSSGHWDCEKNACLIEADTIHAVNRGNYGWKAANYSQFYGMSLDEGIRYRLGTQRPSRTIMNMNEIQMNMDPKNNQLPRYFNSSEKWPNKIHEPLDQGNCAASWAFSTAAVASDRISIQSMGHMTPQLSPQNLISCDTRNQGGCAGGRIDGAWWYLRRRGVVTENCYPYQPPHQAPAEVGRCMMQSRAVGRGKRQATQRCPNTYNYHNDIYQSTPPYRLSSNEKEIMKEIMDNGPVQAIMEVHEDFFVYKNGIYKHTDVSLTKPPQYRKHGTHSVRITGWGEDKDYDGTPRKYWIAANSWGKNWGENGFFRIARGANECEIEAFVIGVWGRIAIEDMHSHHHRRRHI
;
A
#
# COMPACT_ATOMS: atom_id res chain seq x y z
N MET A 1 -31.69 92.75 39.80
CA MET A 1 -31.74 93.80 38.76
C MET A 1 -30.56 93.60 37.81
N LYS A 2 -30.83 93.61 36.50
CA LYS A 2 -29.89 93.49 35.37
C LYS A 2 -29.33 92.09 35.10
N LEU A 3 -29.10 91.65 33.87
CA LEU A 3 -29.67 91.87 32.54
C LEU A 3 -28.91 90.85 31.66
N ILE A 4 -29.64 90.01 30.92
CA ILE A 4 -29.44 89.66 29.50
C ILE A 4 -28.00 89.56 28.94
N LEU A 5 -27.62 88.41 28.35
CA LEU A 5 -27.33 88.26 26.90
C LEU A 5 -27.16 86.79 26.48
N LEU A 6 -27.26 86.57 25.17
CA LEU A 6 -27.67 85.37 24.44
C LEU A 6 -26.55 84.37 24.07
N THR A 7 -27.01 83.10 23.96
CA THR A 7 -26.68 82.01 23.00
C THR A 7 -25.23 81.59 22.73
N VAL A 8 -24.93 80.28 22.87
CA VAL A 8 -24.57 79.34 21.77
C VAL A 8 -24.81 77.89 22.24
N THR A 9 -25.30 77.05 21.33
CA THR A 9 -25.58 75.61 21.40
C THR A 9 -24.43 74.69 21.85
N ALA A 10 -24.74 73.66 22.65
CA ALA A 10 -23.96 72.43 22.75
C ALA A 10 -24.84 71.23 23.18
N LEU A 11 -25.02 70.25 22.29
CA LEU A 11 -25.53 68.91 22.58
C LEU A 11 -24.33 68.02 22.92
N LEU A 12 -24.28 67.46 24.13
CA LEU A 12 -23.23 66.55 24.58
C LEU A 12 -23.63 65.10 24.34
N LEU A 13 -22.91 64.47 23.40
CA LEU A 13 -22.79 63.03 23.21
C LEU A 13 -21.83 62.47 24.27
N LEU A 14 -22.23 61.41 24.97
CA LEU A 14 -21.36 60.63 25.84
C LEU A 14 -20.72 59.49 25.03
N VAL A 15 -19.40 59.54 24.92
CA VAL A 15 -18.52 58.48 24.41
C VAL A 15 -18.05 57.66 25.62
N GLY A 16 -18.21 56.35 25.55
CA GLY A 16 -17.59 55.37 26.45
C GLY A 16 -16.86 54.33 25.60
N GLU A 17 -15.56 54.21 25.83
CA GLU A 17 -14.58 53.53 25.01
C GLU A 17 -14.71 52.00 24.95
N SER A 18 -14.23 51.46 23.82
CA SER A 18 -14.11 50.04 23.49
C SER A 18 -12.96 49.36 24.22
N THR A 19 -13.20 48.17 24.78
CA THR A 19 -12.19 47.14 24.95
C THR A 19 -12.56 45.91 24.11
N SER A 20 -11.63 45.53 23.25
CA SER A 20 -11.69 44.40 22.34
C SER A 20 -11.29 43.13 23.11
N GLU A 21 -12.21 42.19 23.27
CA GLU A 21 -11.88 40.81 23.65
C GLU A 21 -12.16 39.86 22.49
N ARG A 22 -11.09 39.24 22.01
CA ARG A 22 -11.08 38.12 21.06
C ARG A 22 -11.74 36.91 21.71
N ILE A 23 -12.92 36.53 21.25
CA ILE A 23 -13.56 35.25 21.61
C ILE A 23 -12.95 34.14 20.74
N PRO A 24 -12.43 33.03 21.31
CA PRO A 24 -12.01 31.88 20.53
C PRO A 24 -13.23 31.19 19.93
N SER A 25 -13.23 30.99 18.61
CA SER A 25 -14.23 30.20 17.87
C SER A 25 -14.19 28.73 18.33
N ARG A 26 -14.87 28.43 19.43
CA ARG A 26 -15.35 27.07 19.71
C ARG A 26 -16.54 26.82 18.80
N ARG A 27 -16.34 26.05 17.73
CA ARG A 27 -17.45 25.47 16.96
C ARG A 27 -18.26 24.57 17.89
N THR A 28 -19.40 25.05 18.35
CA THR A 28 -20.39 24.25 19.08
C THR A 28 -21.04 23.25 18.12
N LYS A 29 -21.39 22.06 18.64
CA LYS A 29 -22.25 21.10 17.95
C LYS A 29 -23.55 21.82 17.56
N ARG A 30 -23.83 21.94 16.26
CA ARG A 30 -25.16 22.34 15.78
C ARG A 30 -26.02 21.10 15.65
N GLU A 31 -27.11 21.08 16.41
CA GLU A 31 -28.12 20.01 16.39
C GLU A 31 -29.13 20.28 15.26
N LEU A 32 -29.58 19.22 14.60
CA LEU A 32 -30.71 19.25 13.66
C LEU A 32 -32.05 19.24 14.44
N ALA A 33 -33.13 19.64 13.75
CA ALA A 33 -34.50 19.47 14.23
C ALA A 33 -34.83 17.99 14.53
N GLY A 34 -35.64 17.79 15.56
CA GLY A 34 -35.84 16.52 16.28
C GLY A 34 -36.20 15.22 15.51
N PRO A 35 -36.89 15.21 14.35
CA PRO A 35 -37.38 13.95 13.78
C PRO A 35 -36.30 12.98 13.27
N LEU A 36 -35.14 13.47 12.83
CA LEU A 36 -34.12 12.65 12.18
C LEU A 36 -33.12 11.99 13.14
N HIS A 37 -32.97 12.53 14.35
CA HIS A 37 -32.10 11.94 15.35
C HIS A 37 -32.67 10.65 15.94
N VAL A 38 -34.01 10.55 15.99
CA VAL A 38 -34.73 9.39 16.53
C VAL A 38 -34.54 8.13 15.67
N GLY A 39 -34.24 8.30 14.37
CA GLY A 39 -33.93 7.20 13.43
C GLY A 39 -32.44 6.82 13.34
N GLY A 40 -31.55 7.45 14.11
CA GLY A 40 -30.12 7.10 14.15
C GLY A 40 -29.24 7.67 13.03
N ILE A 41 -29.76 8.55 12.18
CA ILE A 41 -29.01 9.17 11.07
C ILE A 41 -28.29 10.43 11.56
N ARG A 42 -26.98 10.53 11.33
CA ARG A 42 -26.14 11.69 11.67
C ARG A 42 -25.53 12.29 10.40
N ASP A 43 -25.45 13.62 10.33
CA ASP A 43 -24.82 14.34 9.21
C ASP A 43 -23.30 14.04 9.17
N PRO A 44 -22.77 13.51 8.06
CA PRO A 44 -21.34 13.34 7.91
C PRO A 44 -20.66 14.69 7.66
N TYR A 45 -19.79 15.14 8.57
CA TYR A 45 -19.04 16.38 8.41
C TYR A 45 -18.26 16.46 7.07
N GLY A 46 -18.47 17.50 6.26
CA GLY A 46 -17.70 17.72 5.03
C GLY A 46 -18.28 18.80 4.12
N SER A 47 -17.50 19.25 3.10
CA SER A 47 -17.96 20.18 2.05
C SER A 47 -18.21 19.47 0.70
N TYR A 48 -19.32 18.73 0.63
CA TYR A 48 -19.75 17.97 -0.55
C TYR A 48 -20.32 18.85 -1.68
N CYS A 49 -21.35 19.64 -1.39
CA CYS A 49 -22.07 20.45 -2.38
C CYS A 49 -21.27 21.64 -2.89
N GLN A 50 -20.28 22.07 -2.12
CA GLN A 50 -19.33 23.09 -2.56
C GLN A 50 -18.57 22.67 -3.84
N ARG A 51 -18.38 21.37 -4.08
CA ARG A 51 -17.74 20.86 -5.32
C ARG A 51 -18.56 21.13 -6.59
N ARG A 52 -19.89 21.27 -6.46
CA ARG A 52 -20.82 21.61 -7.56
C ARG A 52 -21.04 23.13 -7.70
N GLY A 53 -20.46 23.93 -6.80
CA GLY A 53 -20.66 25.39 -6.76
C GLY A 53 -21.66 25.86 -5.69
N GLY A 54 -22.03 25.00 -4.74
CA GLY A 54 -22.89 25.36 -3.59
C GLY A 54 -24.29 24.75 -3.65
N CYS A 55 -25.16 25.17 -2.71
CA CYS A 55 -26.51 24.63 -2.59
C CYS A 55 -27.50 25.31 -3.55
N CYS A 56 -28.48 24.55 -4.05
CA CYS A 56 -29.54 25.07 -4.91
C CYS A 56 -30.70 25.65 -4.10
N PRO A 57 -31.30 26.78 -4.52
CA PRO A 57 -32.47 27.33 -3.86
C PRO A 57 -33.71 26.49 -4.17
N GLY A 58 -34.55 26.26 -3.15
CA GLY A 58 -35.79 25.50 -3.30
C GLY A 58 -35.55 24.00 -3.48
N ARG A 59 -36.51 23.32 -4.10
CA ARG A 59 -36.39 21.90 -4.43
C ARG A 59 -35.78 21.71 -5.81
N ASP A 60 -34.67 21.00 -5.87
CA ASP A 60 -33.99 20.68 -7.13
C ASP A 60 -33.44 19.26 -7.06
N ASP A 61 -34.23 18.34 -7.60
CA ASP A 61 -33.96 16.90 -7.56
C ASP A 61 -32.72 16.51 -8.39
N GLN A 62 -32.18 17.42 -9.21
CA GLN A 62 -30.93 17.27 -9.97
C GLN A 62 -29.74 17.97 -9.29
N CYS A 63 -29.98 18.68 -8.18
CA CYS A 63 -28.95 19.28 -7.36
C CYS A 63 -28.37 18.25 -6.42
N THR A 64 -27.54 17.34 -6.95
CA THR A 64 -27.01 16.22 -6.21
C THR A 64 -25.50 16.05 -6.41
N VAL A 65 -24.85 15.40 -5.46
CA VAL A 65 -23.46 14.94 -5.58
C VAL A 65 -23.35 13.49 -5.08
N PRO A 66 -22.50 12.64 -5.70
CA PRO A 66 -22.19 11.32 -5.16
C PRO A 66 -21.58 11.44 -3.76
N TYR A 67 -22.05 10.62 -2.82
CA TYR A 67 -21.52 10.54 -1.47
C TYR A 67 -21.44 9.08 -1.01
N LEU A 68 -20.20 8.58 -0.86
CA LEU A 68 -19.93 7.16 -0.61
C LEU A 68 -20.65 6.28 -1.64
N ASP A 69 -21.54 5.40 -1.19
CA ASP A 69 -22.38 4.47 -1.93
C ASP A 69 -23.83 4.98 -2.10
N THR A 70 -24.07 6.28 -1.92
CA THR A 70 -25.38 6.91 -2.08
C THR A 70 -25.27 8.29 -2.78
N ILE A 71 -26.41 8.96 -2.93
CA ILE A 71 -26.51 10.35 -3.36
C ILE A 71 -26.73 11.28 -2.18
N CYS A 72 -26.04 12.41 -2.25
CA CYS A 72 -26.25 13.59 -1.44
C CYS A 72 -27.07 14.64 -2.21
N TYR A 73 -28.15 15.16 -1.62
CA TYR A 73 -28.96 16.23 -2.18
C TYR A 73 -28.50 17.60 -1.66
N CYS A 74 -28.05 18.43 -2.58
CA CYS A 74 -27.50 19.76 -2.37
C CYS A 74 -28.55 20.88 -2.44
N ASP A 75 -29.84 20.57 -2.47
CA ASP A 75 -30.89 21.58 -2.47
C ASP A 75 -31.24 22.07 -1.04
N LEU A 76 -31.94 23.20 -0.96
CA LEU A 76 -32.38 23.81 0.29
C LEU A 76 -33.84 23.48 0.62
N PHE A 77 -34.41 22.43 0.03
CA PHE A 77 -35.83 22.08 0.16
C PHE A 77 -36.25 21.84 1.61
N CYS A 78 -35.37 21.22 2.40
CA CYS A 78 -35.64 20.86 3.79
C CYS A 78 -35.35 21.99 4.79
N ASN A 79 -35.18 23.24 4.32
CA ASN A 79 -34.95 24.44 5.13
C ASN A 79 -33.90 24.25 6.24
N ARG A 80 -32.70 23.82 5.84
CA ARG A 80 -31.60 23.54 6.78
C ARG A 80 -30.70 24.76 7.01
N THR A 81 -30.24 24.91 8.25
CA THR A 81 -29.37 25.99 8.73
C THR A 81 -27.85 25.68 8.69
N VAL A 82 -27.45 24.76 7.80
CA VAL A 82 -26.08 24.47 7.23
C VAL A 82 -25.17 23.41 7.90
N SER A 83 -24.54 22.55 7.06
CA SER A 83 -23.13 22.09 7.17
C SER A 83 -22.42 21.90 5.80
N ASP A 84 -23.02 21.26 4.78
CA ASP A 84 -22.79 21.52 3.32
C ASP A 84 -23.79 20.69 2.49
N CYS A 85 -25.08 21.02 2.69
CA CYS A 85 -26.28 20.38 2.14
C CYS A 85 -26.15 18.86 1.86
N CYS A 86 -26.05 18.08 2.94
CA CYS A 86 -26.42 16.67 3.02
C CYS A 86 -27.07 16.47 4.39
N PRO A 87 -27.90 15.44 4.71
CA PRO A 87 -28.64 14.49 3.86
C PRO A 87 -30.17 14.54 4.07
N ASP A 88 -30.98 14.11 3.09
CA ASP A 88 -32.08 13.17 3.38
C ASP A 88 -32.54 12.41 2.13
N PHE A 89 -32.88 11.14 2.34
CA PHE A 89 -33.54 10.31 1.34
C PHE A 89 -34.94 10.84 1.11
N TRP A 90 -35.32 10.79 -0.15
CA TRP A 90 -36.58 11.23 -0.73
C TRP A 90 -37.82 11.21 0.20
N GLY A 91 -38.00 10.16 1.01
CA GLY A 91 -39.18 9.97 1.86
C GLY A 91 -39.18 10.70 3.20
N HIS A 92 -38.09 11.31 3.63
CA HIS A 92 -37.99 11.88 4.99
C HIS A 92 -38.32 13.39 5.07
N CYS A 93 -38.08 14.12 3.99
CA CYS A 93 -38.24 15.58 3.97
C CYS A 93 -39.66 15.98 3.57
N LEU A 94 -40.40 16.58 4.50
CA LEU A 94 -41.77 17.09 4.33
C LEU A 94 -42.81 16.04 3.88
N GLY A 95 -42.45 14.76 3.81
CA GLY A 95 -43.35 13.65 3.42
C GLY A 95 -43.77 13.66 1.94
N ILE A 96 -43.03 14.37 1.07
CA ILE A 96 -43.42 14.55 -0.34
C ILE A 96 -42.78 13.47 -1.21
N GLN A 97 -43.58 12.73 -1.98
CA GLN A 97 -43.09 11.71 -2.93
C GLN A 97 -42.46 12.31 -4.20
N PRO A 98 -41.54 11.58 -4.89
CA PRO A 98 -40.80 12.14 -6.01
C PRO A 98 -41.64 12.16 -7.27
N PRO A 99 -41.39 13.11 -8.19
CA PRO A 99 -41.63 12.88 -9.59
C PRO A 99 -40.71 11.74 -9.99
N PHE A 100 -41.28 10.54 -10.14
CA PHE A 100 -40.57 9.38 -10.62
C PHE A 100 -40.18 9.58 -12.08
N ILE A 101 -38.95 9.99 -12.33
CA ILE A 101 -38.40 10.08 -13.68
C ILE A 101 -37.44 8.91 -13.84
N GLY A 102 -37.96 7.69 -14.02
CA GLY A 102 -37.15 6.48 -14.26
C GLY A 102 -36.94 5.55 -13.07
N VAL A 103 -36.95 4.24 -13.34
CA VAL A 103 -36.63 3.17 -12.38
C VAL A 103 -35.68 2.19 -13.05
N CYS A 104 -34.53 1.96 -12.43
CA CYS A 104 -33.59 0.93 -12.83
C CYS A 104 -33.82 -0.33 -11.99
N VAL A 105 -33.61 -1.51 -12.57
CA VAL A 105 -33.76 -2.79 -11.86
C VAL A 105 -32.43 -3.53 -11.87
N ARG A 106 -32.01 -4.05 -10.72
CA ARG A 106 -30.82 -4.91 -10.60
C ARG A 106 -31.04 -5.97 -9.53
N ASN A 107 -30.82 -7.25 -9.87
CA ASN A 107 -30.99 -8.40 -8.97
C ASN A 107 -32.37 -8.43 -8.27
N GLY A 108 -33.43 -8.01 -8.97
CA GLY A 108 -34.79 -7.92 -8.42
C GLY A 108 -35.07 -6.66 -7.58
N ASN A 109 -34.05 -5.87 -7.23
CA ASN A 109 -34.21 -4.62 -6.50
C ASN A 109 -34.46 -3.45 -7.46
N LYS A 110 -35.39 -2.57 -7.09
CA LYS A 110 -35.71 -1.33 -7.83
C LYS A 110 -34.88 -0.18 -7.26
N PHE A 111 -34.23 0.55 -8.15
CA PHE A 111 -33.47 1.75 -7.86
C PHE A 111 -34.14 2.93 -8.57
N TYR A 112 -34.41 3.98 -7.82
CA TYR A 112 -34.95 5.23 -8.35
C TYR A 112 -33.82 6.09 -8.91
N THR A 113 -34.17 7.01 -9.80
CA THR A 113 -33.21 7.94 -10.41
C THR A 113 -32.34 8.65 -9.38
N GLY A 114 -31.06 8.74 -9.70
CA GLY A 114 -30.01 9.17 -8.81
C GLY A 114 -29.48 8.06 -7.91
N GLN A 115 -30.26 7.05 -7.53
CA GLN A 115 -29.72 6.02 -6.64
C GLN A 115 -28.54 5.28 -7.29
N THR A 116 -27.52 5.04 -6.47
CA THR A 116 -26.27 4.43 -6.91
C THR A 116 -26.12 3.03 -6.35
N TYR A 117 -25.26 2.26 -6.97
CA TYR A 117 -24.66 1.07 -6.37
C TYR A 117 -23.24 0.91 -6.93
N LYS A 118 -22.41 0.16 -6.22
CA LYS A 118 -21.04 -0.12 -6.65
C LYS A 118 -20.95 -1.50 -7.30
N GLU A 119 -20.52 -1.55 -8.55
CA GLU A 119 -20.14 -2.77 -9.25
C GLU A 119 -18.63 -2.89 -9.30
N ASN A 120 -18.08 -3.76 -8.46
CA ASN A 120 -16.63 -3.90 -8.32
C ASN A 120 -16.01 -2.53 -7.99
N CYS A 121 -15.21 -1.95 -8.88
CA CYS A 121 -14.60 -0.64 -8.69
C CYS A 121 -15.42 0.52 -9.28
N ASN A 122 -16.47 0.24 -10.06
CA ASN A 122 -17.25 1.23 -10.80
C ASN A 122 -18.50 1.64 -10.03
N LEU A 123 -18.72 2.94 -9.90
CA LEU A 123 -19.99 3.48 -9.40
C LEU A 123 -21.01 3.54 -10.54
N CYS A 124 -22.21 3.02 -10.30
CA CYS A 124 -23.32 3.04 -11.23
C CYS A 124 -24.46 3.87 -10.66
N THR A 125 -24.98 4.81 -11.43
CA THR A 125 -26.06 5.73 -11.05
C THR A 125 -27.28 5.48 -11.92
N CYS A 126 -28.47 5.38 -11.32
CA CYS A 126 -29.70 5.21 -12.09
C CYS A 126 -30.05 6.52 -12.79
N GLY A 127 -30.04 6.52 -14.12
CA GLY A 127 -30.37 7.68 -14.94
C GLY A 127 -31.88 7.92 -15.03
N SER A 128 -32.26 9.14 -15.39
CA SER A 128 -33.67 9.55 -15.53
C SER A 128 -34.44 8.76 -16.61
N SER A 129 -33.73 8.12 -17.53
CA SER A 129 -34.30 7.25 -18.55
C SER A 129 -34.54 5.80 -18.08
N GLY A 130 -34.29 5.48 -16.80
CA GLY A 130 -34.34 4.11 -16.28
C GLY A 130 -33.15 3.23 -16.70
N HIS A 131 -32.12 3.82 -17.31
CA HIS A 131 -30.87 3.14 -17.68
C HIS A 131 -29.78 3.43 -16.67
N TRP A 132 -28.89 2.47 -16.46
CA TRP A 132 -27.71 2.65 -15.61
C TRP A 132 -26.62 3.45 -16.32
N ASP A 133 -26.14 4.50 -15.67
CA ASP A 133 -24.91 5.21 -16.06
C ASP A 133 -23.78 4.76 -15.13
N CYS A 134 -22.86 3.97 -15.65
CA CYS A 134 -21.77 3.36 -14.90
C CYS A 134 -20.42 3.89 -15.34
N GLU A 135 -19.55 4.14 -14.36
CA GLU A 135 -18.13 4.33 -14.61
C GLU A 135 -17.53 3.13 -15.37
N LYS A 136 -16.49 3.39 -16.16
CA LYS A 136 -15.80 2.39 -16.99
C LYS A 136 -14.31 2.30 -16.63
N ASN A 137 -14.02 2.39 -15.34
CA ASN A 137 -12.68 2.23 -14.80
C ASN A 137 -12.25 0.77 -14.95
N ALA A 138 -10.98 0.57 -15.30
CA ALA A 138 -10.37 -0.75 -15.23
C ALA A 138 -10.29 -1.17 -13.76
N CYS A 139 -10.94 -2.26 -13.39
CA CYS A 139 -10.87 -2.80 -12.04
C CYS A 139 -9.65 -3.71 -11.89
N LEU A 140 -9.05 -3.75 -10.70
CA LEU A 140 -7.88 -4.58 -10.44
C LEU A 140 -8.18 -6.07 -10.56
N ILE A 141 -9.38 -6.47 -10.12
CA ILE A 141 -9.88 -7.83 -10.22
C ILE A 141 -10.99 -7.85 -11.25
N GLU A 142 -10.73 -8.45 -12.41
CA GLU A 142 -11.75 -8.65 -13.44
C GLU A 142 -12.05 -10.13 -13.64
N ALA A 143 -13.34 -10.48 -13.62
CA ALA A 143 -13.78 -11.86 -13.74
C ALA A 143 -13.46 -12.45 -15.11
N ASP A 144 -13.48 -11.64 -16.17
CA ASP A 144 -13.14 -12.06 -17.53
C ASP A 144 -11.65 -12.42 -17.66
N THR A 145 -10.74 -11.64 -17.08
CA THR A 145 -9.30 -11.94 -17.00
C THR A 145 -9.08 -13.27 -16.27
N ILE A 146 -9.71 -13.46 -15.10
CA ILE A 146 -9.61 -14.72 -14.34
C ILE A 146 -10.11 -15.90 -15.18
N HIS A 147 -11.25 -15.78 -15.83
CA HIS A 147 -11.82 -16.83 -16.67
C HIS A 147 -10.95 -17.12 -17.90
N ALA A 148 -10.41 -16.10 -18.55
CA ALA A 148 -9.54 -16.24 -19.72
C ALA A 148 -8.25 -16.98 -19.39
N VAL A 149 -7.58 -16.60 -18.29
CA VAL A 149 -6.37 -17.29 -17.81
C VAL A 149 -6.70 -18.75 -17.46
N ASN A 150 -7.79 -18.98 -16.74
CA ASN A 150 -8.12 -20.32 -16.27
C ASN A 150 -8.58 -21.28 -17.39
N ARG A 151 -9.19 -20.76 -18.46
CA ARG A 151 -9.55 -21.52 -19.67
C ARG A 151 -8.35 -21.74 -20.60
N GLY A 152 -7.41 -20.81 -20.62
CA GLY A 152 -6.17 -20.92 -21.40
C GLY A 152 -5.19 -21.94 -20.82
N ASN A 153 -4.20 -22.30 -21.63
CA ASN A 153 -3.09 -23.17 -21.25
C ASN A 153 -1.80 -22.36 -21.04
N TYR A 154 -1.81 -21.44 -20.06
CA TYR A 154 -0.69 -20.53 -19.80
C TYR A 154 0.32 -21.06 -18.75
N GLY A 155 0.08 -22.24 -18.17
CA GLY A 155 0.95 -22.83 -17.14
C GLY A 155 0.74 -22.31 -15.71
N TRP A 156 -0.22 -21.40 -15.51
CA TRP A 156 -0.63 -20.88 -14.21
C TRP A 156 -2.14 -20.68 -14.12
N LYS A 157 -2.67 -20.49 -12.90
CA LYS A 157 -4.09 -20.27 -12.63
C LYS A 157 -4.31 -18.97 -11.88
N ALA A 158 -5.47 -18.36 -12.14
CA ALA A 158 -5.90 -17.09 -11.55
C ALA A 158 -7.03 -17.29 -10.54
N ALA A 159 -7.10 -16.42 -9.52
CA ALA A 159 -8.14 -16.39 -8.51
C ALA A 159 -8.50 -14.96 -8.10
N ASN A 160 -9.67 -14.83 -7.46
CA ASN A 160 -10.12 -13.57 -6.85
C ASN A 160 -9.55 -13.44 -5.42
N TYR A 161 -9.23 -12.22 -5.02
CA TYR A 161 -8.74 -11.86 -3.70
C TYR A 161 -9.57 -10.72 -3.11
N SER A 162 -10.19 -10.94 -1.95
CA SER A 162 -11.01 -9.95 -1.26
C SER A 162 -10.25 -8.66 -0.96
N GLN A 163 -8.95 -8.74 -0.67
CA GLN A 163 -8.08 -7.59 -0.42
C GLN A 163 -7.85 -6.67 -1.63
N PHE A 164 -8.24 -7.12 -2.84
CA PHE A 164 -8.12 -6.38 -4.09
C PHE A 164 -9.47 -6.05 -4.72
N TYR A 165 -10.55 -6.70 -4.28
CA TYR A 165 -11.87 -6.50 -4.84
C TYR A 165 -12.39 -5.09 -4.56
N GLY A 166 -12.93 -4.43 -5.60
CA GLY A 166 -13.44 -3.06 -5.50
C GLY A 166 -12.40 -1.95 -5.68
N MET A 167 -11.14 -2.32 -5.92
CA MET A 167 -10.04 -1.42 -6.26
C MET A 167 -9.94 -1.26 -7.78
N SER A 168 -9.66 -0.05 -8.26
CA SER A 168 -9.28 0.17 -9.67
C SER A 168 -7.85 -0.34 -9.94
N LEU A 169 -7.54 -0.62 -11.20
CA LEU A 169 -6.19 -1.03 -11.62
C LEU A 169 -5.16 0.06 -11.27
N ASP A 170 -5.53 1.34 -11.41
CA ASP A 170 -4.67 2.47 -11.05
C ASP A 170 -4.39 2.53 -9.55
N GLU A 171 -5.38 2.29 -8.70
CA GLU A 171 -5.19 2.18 -7.26
C GLU A 171 -4.33 0.95 -6.91
N GLY A 172 -4.54 -0.18 -7.58
CA GLY A 172 -3.74 -1.39 -7.40
C GLY A 172 -2.26 -1.14 -7.66
N ILE A 173 -1.96 -0.55 -8.81
CA ILE A 173 -0.59 -0.16 -9.19
C ILE A 173 -0.04 0.85 -8.18
N ARG A 174 -0.79 1.91 -7.87
CA ARG A 174 -0.36 2.97 -6.95
C ARG A 174 -0.06 2.45 -5.54
N TYR A 175 -0.86 1.53 -5.01
CA TYR A 175 -0.76 1.11 -3.61
C TYR A 175 0.06 -0.17 -3.40
N ARG A 176 0.13 -1.05 -4.40
CA ARG A 176 0.83 -2.34 -4.27
C ARG A 176 2.20 -2.35 -4.92
N LEU A 177 2.45 -1.49 -5.92
CA LEU A 177 3.72 -1.43 -6.66
C LEU A 177 4.54 -0.21 -6.23
N GLY A 178 5.36 -0.40 -5.21
CA GLY A 178 6.08 0.68 -4.53
C GLY A 178 7.53 0.89 -4.93
N THR A 179 8.06 0.10 -5.85
CA THR A 179 9.49 0.16 -6.16
C THR A 179 9.72 1.13 -7.30
N GLN A 180 10.54 2.14 -7.05
CA GLN A 180 10.99 3.03 -8.12
C GLN A 180 12.08 2.32 -8.93
N ARG A 181 11.96 2.38 -10.26
CA ARG A 181 12.96 1.82 -11.17
C ARG A 181 14.32 2.47 -10.91
N PRO A 182 15.40 1.68 -10.75
CA PRO A 182 16.73 2.24 -10.53
C PRO A 182 17.16 3.12 -11.71
N SER A 183 17.97 4.16 -11.41
CA SER A 183 18.52 5.01 -12.47
C SER A 183 19.48 4.23 -13.37
N ARG A 184 19.75 4.73 -14.57
CA ARG A 184 20.68 4.07 -15.50
C ARG A 184 22.07 3.83 -14.91
N THR A 185 22.55 4.75 -14.07
CA THR A 185 23.82 4.60 -13.35
C THR A 185 23.79 3.44 -12.35
N ILE A 186 22.67 3.25 -11.64
CA ILE A 186 22.52 2.15 -10.70
C ILE A 186 22.34 0.83 -11.45
N MET A 187 21.55 0.82 -12.53
CA MET A 187 21.40 -0.35 -13.40
C MET A 187 22.74 -0.80 -14.00
N ASN A 188 23.68 0.11 -14.24
CA ASN A 188 25.00 -0.18 -14.81
C ASN A 188 26.11 -0.35 -13.75
N MET A 189 25.76 -0.53 -12.47
CA MET A 189 26.76 -0.81 -11.43
C MET A 189 27.49 -2.12 -11.72
N ASN A 190 28.78 -2.16 -11.37
CA ASN A 190 29.61 -3.36 -11.50
C ASN A 190 28.95 -4.56 -10.82
N GLU A 191 28.91 -5.65 -11.56
CA GLU A 191 28.37 -6.93 -11.10
C GLU A 191 29.46 -7.71 -10.39
N ILE A 192 29.12 -8.34 -9.26
CA ILE A 192 29.99 -9.36 -8.68
C ILE A 192 29.83 -10.62 -9.51
N GLN A 193 30.94 -11.10 -10.07
CA GLN A 193 31.03 -12.38 -10.74
C GLN A 193 31.20 -13.47 -9.69
N MET A 194 30.30 -14.46 -9.72
CA MET A 194 30.45 -15.62 -8.84
C MET A 194 31.54 -16.55 -9.36
N ASN A 195 32.38 -17.07 -8.46
CA ASN A 195 33.35 -18.09 -8.83
C ASN A 195 32.63 -19.42 -9.10
N MET A 196 32.33 -19.66 -10.38
CA MET A 196 31.69 -20.86 -10.87
C MET A 196 32.77 -21.88 -11.25
N ASP A 197 33.19 -22.73 -10.30
CA ASP A 197 34.15 -23.80 -10.60
C ASP A 197 33.57 -24.75 -11.67
N PRO A 198 34.18 -24.86 -12.87
CA PRO A 198 33.69 -25.71 -13.94
C PRO A 198 33.50 -27.18 -13.54
N LYS A 199 34.25 -27.68 -12.54
CA LYS A 199 34.19 -29.07 -12.07
C LYS A 199 33.14 -29.30 -10.98
N ASN A 200 32.69 -28.25 -10.29
CA ASN A 200 31.70 -28.30 -9.20
C ASN A 200 30.37 -27.59 -9.55
N ASN A 201 30.15 -27.34 -10.85
CA ASN A 201 29.04 -26.56 -11.41
C ASN A 201 27.68 -27.27 -11.43
N GLN A 202 27.49 -28.34 -10.65
CA GLN A 202 26.24 -29.08 -10.64
C GLN A 202 25.27 -28.48 -9.62
N LEU A 203 24.61 -27.40 -10.02
CA LEU A 203 23.49 -26.83 -9.28
C LEU A 203 22.31 -27.83 -9.29
N PRO A 204 21.62 -28.05 -8.16
CA PRO A 204 20.48 -28.95 -8.12
C PRO A 204 19.32 -28.40 -8.97
N ARG A 205 18.48 -29.28 -9.50
CA ARG A 205 17.29 -28.88 -10.28
C ARG A 205 16.26 -28.14 -9.43
N TYR A 206 16.21 -28.44 -8.13
CA TYR A 206 15.34 -27.79 -7.18
C TYR A 206 16.15 -27.34 -5.97
N PHE A 207 15.82 -26.16 -5.47
CA PHE A 207 16.39 -25.61 -4.25
C PHE A 207 15.39 -24.69 -3.59
N ASN A 208 15.25 -24.80 -2.27
CA ASN A 208 14.49 -23.87 -1.46
C ASN A 208 15.28 -23.47 -0.21
N SER A 209 15.45 -22.16 0.00
CA SER A 209 16.20 -21.65 1.14
C SER A 209 15.60 -22.09 2.48
N SER A 210 14.28 -22.25 2.58
CA SER A 210 13.64 -22.67 3.84
C SER A 210 13.94 -24.13 4.19
N GLU A 211 14.17 -24.98 3.18
CA GLU A 211 14.57 -26.38 3.37
C GLU A 211 16.05 -26.49 3.76
N LYS A 212 16.93 -25.71 3.10
CA LYS A 212 18.36 -25.70 3.44
C LYS A 212 18.65 -25.06 4.79
N TRP A 213 17.93 -24.00 5.14
CA TRP A 213 18.11 -23.26 6.39
C TRP A 213 16.81 -23.15 7.19
N PRO A 214 16.38 -24.25 7.84
CA PRO A 214 15.16 -24.26 8.65
C PRO A 214 15.19 -23.17 9.73
N ASN A 215 14.04 -22.51 9.92
CA ASN A 215 13.80 -21.43 10.89
C ASN A 215 14.68 -20.18 10.70
N LYS A 216 15.30 -19.99 9.53
CA LYS A 216 16.12 -18.80 9.21
C LYS A 216 15.56 -17.99 8.04
N ILE A 217 14.50 -18.47 7.40
CA ILE A 217 13.79 -17.78 6.33
C ILE A 217 12.45 -17.32 6.89
N HIS A 218 12.21 -16.02 6.87
CA HIS A 218 10.99 -15.43 7.44
C HIS A 218 9.86 -15.46 6.43
N GLU A 219 8.64 -15.60 6.94
CA GLU A 219 7.43 -15.65 6.14
C GLU A 219 7.09 -14.29 5.49
N PRO A 220 6.41 -14.28 4.33
CA PRO A 220 5.94 -13.06 3.69
C PRO A 220 5.02 -12.22 4.59
N LEU A 221 5.30 -10.92 4.68
CA LEU A 221 4.43 -9.93 5.33
C LEU A 221 3.47 -9.28 4.31
N ASP A 222 2.49 -8.52 4.81
CA ASP A 222 1.55 -7.76 3.97
C ASP A 222 1.80 -6.26 4.09
N GLN A 223 2.12 -5.62 2.97
CA GLN A 223 2.29 -4.17 2.88
C GLN A 223 0.97 -3.41 2.89
N GLY A 224 -0.19 -4.08 2.75
CA GLY A 224 -1.49 -3.40 2.65
C GLY A 224 -1.53 -2.37 1.52
N ASN A 225 -2.27 -1.28 1.72
CA ASN A 225 -2.39 -0.19 0.75
C ASN A 225 -1.29 0.87 0.93
N CYS A 226 -0.03 0.42 0.99
CA CYS A 226 1.15 1.25 1.08
C CYS A 226 2.15 0.76 0.04
N ALA A 227 2.60 1.66 -0.85
CA ALA A 227 3.52 1.33 -1.93
C ALA A 227 4.94 1.17 -1.36
N ALA A 228 5.16 0.10 -0.59
CA ALA A 228 6.35 -0.09 0.23
C ALA A 228 7.11 -1.39 -0.05
N SER A 229 6.86 -2.05 -1.18
CA SER A 229 7.57 -3.29 -1.55
C SER A 229 9.09 -3.16 -1.49
N TRP A 230 9.62 -1.98 -1.82
CA TRP A 230 11.04 -1.62 -1.68
C TRP A 230 11.57 -1.81 -0.26
N ALA A 231 10.79 -1.47 0.77
CA ALA A 231 11.16 -1.60 2.18
C ALA A 231 10.95 -3.03 2.68
N PHE A 232 9.82 -3.65 2.31
CA PHE A 232 9.46 -5.01 2.72
C PHE A 232 10.45 -6.05 2.21
N SER A 233 10.77 -6.03 0.92
CA SER A 233 11.72 -6.97 0.33
C SER A 233 13.15 -6.75 0.86
N THR A 234 13.57 -5.49 1.08
CA THR A 234 14.88 -5.16 1.69
C THR A 234 14.98 -5.72 3.10
N ALA A 235 13.98 -5.45 3.95
CA ALA A 235 13.95 -5.95 5.33
C ALA A 235 13.92 -7.49 5.37
N ALA A 236 13.11 -8.12 4.52
CA ALA A 236 13.00 -9.57 4.45
C ALA A 236 14.31 -10.26 4.03
N VAL A 237 14.98 -9.75 2.99
CA VAL A 237 16.29 -10.29 2.57
C VAL A 237 17.32 -10.11 3.68
N ALA A 238 17.40 -8.91 4.27
CA ALA A 238 18.35 -8.65 5.35
C ALA A 238 18.12 -9.55 6.58
N SER A 239 16.87 -9.77 6.96
CA SER A 239 16.48 -10.70 8.02
C SER A 239 17.02 -12.11 7.79
N ASP A 240 16.78 -12.65 6.60
CA ASP A 240 17.20 -14.01 6.27
C ASP A 240 18.71 -14.13 6.20
N ARG A 241 19.38 -13.15 5.58
CA ARG A 241 20.84 -13.11 5.48
C ARG A 241 21.51 -13.05 6.84
N ILE A 242 21.02 -12.19 7.75
CA ILE A 242 21.53 -12.13 9.12
C ILE A 242 21.31 -13.47 9.84
N SER A 243 20.16 -14.11 9.62
CA SER A 243 19.82 -15.39 10.24
C SER A 243 20.72 -16.54 9.77
N ILE A 244 20.97 -16.60 8.46
CA ILE A 244 21.86 -17.58 7.83
C ILE A 244 23.30 -17.37 8.26
N GLN A 245 23.80 -16.13 8.13
CA GLN A 245 25.21 -15.82 8.34
C GLN A 245 25.60 -15.80 9.82
N SER A 246 24.64 -15.59 10.72
CA SER A 246 24.84 -15.79 12.15
C SER A 246 24.68 -17.25 12.57
N MET A 247 24.57 -18.20 11.62
CA MET A 247 24.34 -19.63 11.87
C MET A 247 23.12 -19.90 12.77
N GLY A 248 22.13 -18.99 12.80
CA GLY A 248 20.95 -19.08 13.66
C GLY A 248 21.14 -18.65 15.10
N HIS A 249 22.30 -18.08 15.46
CA HIS A 249 22.47 -17.42 16.77
C HIS A 249 21.52 -16.23 16.93
N MET A 250 21.15 -15.60 15.82
CA MET A 250 20.13 -14.55 15.76
C MET A 250 19.16 -14.87 14.62
N THR A 251 17.86 -14.63 14.81
CA THR A 251 16.86 -14.76 13.74
C THR A 251 15.93 -13.54 13.74
N PRO A 252 16.45 -12.34 13.44
CA PRO A 252 15.67 -11.11 13.55
C PRO A 252 14.77 -10.91 12.33
N GLN A 253 13.45 -10.85 12.53
CA GLN A 253 12.54 -10.28 11.55
C GLN A 253 12.65 -8.75 11.64
N LEU A 254 13.19 -8.10 10.62
CA LEU A 254 13.48 -6.66 10.59
C LEU A 254 12.23 -5.87 10.23
N SER A 255 12.12 -4.66 10.77
CA SER A 255 10.95 -3.80 10.60
C SER A 255 10.99 -3.06 9.25
N PRO A 256 10.09 -3.38 8.29
CA PRO A 256 9.85 -2.51 7.14
C PRO A 256 9.32 -1.13 7.56
N GLN A 257 8.55 -1.03 8.65
CA GLN A 257 8.05 0.26 9.15
C GLN A 257 9.18 1.23 9.49
N ASN A 258 10.28 0.74 10.05
CA ASN A 258 11.43 1.58 10.35
C ASN A 258 12.01 2.18 9.06
N LEU A 259 12.10 1.43 7.96
CA LEU A 259 12.53 1.97 6.66
C LEU A 259 11.50 2.98 6.14
N ILE A 260 10.22 2.62 6.12
CA ILE A 260 9.13 3.43 5.58
C ILE A 260 9.06 4.81 6.27
N SER A 261 9.17 4.84 7.59
CA SER A 261 9.02 6.06 8.38
C SER A 261 10.32 6.86 8.53
N CYS A 262 11.49 6.23 8.46
CA CYS A 262 12.75 6.87 8.84
C CYS A 262 13.79 7.00 7.72
N ASP A 263 13.70 6.22 6.64
CA ASP A 263 14.49 6.46 5.44
C ASP A 263 13.74 7.46 4.56
N THR A 264 13.97 8.76 4.78
CA THR A 264 13.22 9.85 4.12
C THR A 264 14.00 10.55 3.02
N ARG A 265 15.28 10.20 2.80
CA ARG A 265 16.12 10.90 1.83
C ARG A 265 15.90 10.34 0.42
N ASN A 266 15.16 11.08 -0.41
CA ASN A 266 14.74 10.64 -1.75
C ASN A 266 13.93 9.34 -1.71
N GLN A 267 13.07 9.22 -0.69
CA GLN A 267 12.18 8.09 -0.45
C GLN A 267 10.79 8.64 -0.13
N GLY A 268 9.75 8.03 -0.69
CA GLY A 268 8.36 8.47 -0.54
C GLY A 268 7.56 7.70 0.51
N GLY A 269 8.18 6.80 1.29
CA GLY A 269 7.47 5.94 2.23
C GLY A 269 6.44 5.07 1.50
N CYS A 270 5.15 5.31 1.78
CA CYS A 270 4.01 4.66 1.11
C CYS A 270 3.70 5.18 -0.29
N ALA A 271 4.39 6.22 -0.78
CA ALA A 271 4.30 6.70 -2.16
C ALA A 271 5.37 6.08 -3.08
N GLY A 272 6.12 5.09 -2.58
CA GLY A 272 7.17 4.40 -3.29
C GLY A 272 8.58 4.81 -2.85
N GLY A 273 9.55 3.98 -3.18
CA GLY A 273 10.93 4.17 -2.77
C GLY A 273 11.91 3.33 -3.60
N ARG A 274 13.19 3.64 -3.44
CA ARG A 274 14.30 3.06 -4.18
C ARG A 274 15.04 2.08 -3.28
N ILE A 275 15.38 0.91 -3.83
CA ILE A 275 16.08 -0.15 -3.08
C ILE A 275 17.54 0.21 -2.76
N ASP A 276 18.20 1.01 -3.60
CA ASP A 276 19.57 1.50 -3.34
C ASP A 276 19.62 2.40 -2.10
N GLY A 277 18.61 3.26 -1.92
CA GLY A 277 18.43 4.08 -0.73
C GLY A 277 18.22 3.23 0.53
N ALA A 278 17.35 2.22 0.42
CA ALA A 278 17.01 1.32 1.52
C ALA A 278 18.23 0.54 2.03
N TRP A 279 19.02 -0.05 1.12
CA TRP A 279 20.26 -0.74 1.49
C TRP A 279 21.32 0.21 2.04
N TRP A 280 21.41 1.45 1.52
CA TRP A 280 22.30 2.45 2.08
C TRP A 280 21.89 2.82 3.51
N TYR A 281 20.60 2.98 3.77
CA TYR A 281 20.05 3.24 5.09
C TYR A 281 20.37 2.08 6.04
N LEU A 282 20.08 0.85 5.63
CA LEU A 282 20.34 -0.34 6.45
C LEU A 282 21.83 -0.50 6.78
N ARG A 283 22.72 -0.22 5.83
CA ARG A 283 24.16 -0.20 6.07
C ARG A 283 24.57 0.88 7.07
N ARG A 284 24.10 2.11 6.88
CA ARG A 284 24.59 3.29 7.60
C ARG A 284 23.93 3.48 8.96
N ARG A 285 22.63 3.27 9.05
CA ARG A 285 21.77 3.53 10.22
C ARG A 285 21.28 2.23 10.85
N GLY A 286 21.01 1.22 10.04
CA GLY A 286 20.37 -0.01 10.50
C GLY A 286 18.92 0.19 10.89
N VAL A 287 18.24 -0.90 11.21
CA VAL A 287 16.83 -0.92 11.62
C VAL A 287 16.63 -1.84 12.82
N VAL A 288 15.54 -1.63 13.56
CA VAL A 288 15.10 -2.54 14.62
C VAL A 288 14.26 -3.70 14.04
N THR A 289 13.91 -4.66 14.89
CA THR A 289 13.01 -5.76 14.53
C THR A 289 11.56 -5.31 14.36
N GLU A 290 10.77 -6.07 13.61
CA GLU A 290 9.32 -5.93 13.46
C GLU A 290 8.61 -5.95 14.82
N ASN A 291 9.03 -6.81 15.76
CA ASN A 291 8.48 -6.82 17.12
C ASN A 291 8.72 -5.51 17.89
N CYS A 292 9.72 -4.71 17.52
CA CYS A 292 10.05 -3.45 18.18
C CYS A 292 9.30 -2.28 17.53
N TYR A 293 9.29 -2.24 16.20
CA TYR A 293 8.55 -1.24 15.42
C TYR A 293 7.65 -1.95 14.40
N PRO A 294 6.47 -2.43 14.83
CA PRO A 294 5.57 -3.16 13.95
C PRO A 294 5.04 -2.30 12.80
N TYR A 295 4.80 -2.93 11.67
CA TYR A 295 4.12 -2.33 10.54
C TYR A 295 2.67 -2.02 10.87
N GLN A 296 2.26 -0.79 10.55
CA GLN A 296 0.88 -0.34 10.69
C GLN A 296 0.39 0.11 9.32
N PRO A 297 -0.50 -0.67 8.67
CA PRO A 297 -1.03 -0.28 7.38
C PRO A 297 -1.80 1.05 7.50
N PRO A 298 -1.63 1.97 6.54
CA PRO A 298 -2.32 3.26 6.60
C PRO A 298 -3.83 3.07 6.55
N HIS A 299 -4.56 3.76 7.45
CA HIS A 299 -6.02 3.69 7.53
C HIS A 299 -6.73 4.54 6.45
N GLN A 300 -6.06 5.53 5.87
CA GLN A 300 -6.61 6.44 4.86
C GLN A 300 -5.53 6.80 3.81
N ALA A 301 -5.98 7.10 2.59
CA ALA A 301 -5.12 7.58 1.50
C ALA A 301 -5.36 9.09 1.24
N PRO A 302 -4.31 9.90 1.02
CA PRO A 302 -2.90 9.51 1.03
C PRO A 302 -2.41 9.19 2.44
N ALA A 303 -1.62 8.12 2.57
CA ALA A 303 -1.01 7.73 3.82
C ALA A 303 -0.14 8.89 4.34
N GLU A 304 -0.47 9.44 5.51
CA GLU A 304 0.47 10.34 6.19
C GLU A 304 1.77 9.56 6.42
N VAL A 305 2.91 10.13 6.02
CA VAL A 305 4.21 9.53 6.32
C VAL A 305 4.34 9.49 7.84
N GLY A 306 4.09 8.33 8.42
CA GLY A 306 4.14 8.13 9.86
C GLY A 306 5.47 8.65 10.39
N ARG A 307 5.43 9.57 11.36
CA ARG A 307 6.62 10.19 11.95
C ARG A 307 7.63 9.10 12.32
N CYS A 308 8.88 9.28 11.93
CA CYS A 308 9.96 8.40 12.37
C CYS A 308 10.03 8.32 13.90
N MET A 309 9.72 7.16 14.46
CA MET A 309 9.80 6.91 15.90
C MET A 309 11.10 6.22 16.33
N MET A 310 11.92 5.77 15.38
CA MET A 310 13.14 5.01 15.66
C MET A 310 14.34 5.55 14.89
N GLN A 311 15.22 6.25 15.59
CA GLN A 311 16.51 6.71 15.06
C GLN A 311 17.66 5.92 15.69
N SER A 312 18.84 5.99 15.05
CA SER A 312 20.05 5.36 15.57
C SER A 312 21.24 6.32 15.65
N ARG A 313 22.00 6.19 16.73
CA ARG A 313 23.26 6.92 16.98
C ARG A 313 24.47 5.99 16.85
N ALA A 314 25.60 6.55 16.45
CA ALA A 314 26.85 5.80 16.35
C ALA A 314 27.44 5.59 17.75
N VAL A 315 27.96 4.38 18.02
CA VAL A 315 28.58 4.01 19.31
C VAL A 315 30.04 3.54 19.16
N GLY A 316 30.67 3.86 18.02
CA GLY A 316 32.03 3.46 17.69
C GLY A 316 32.10 2.16 16.86
N ARG A 317 33.27 1.90 16.24
CA ARG A 317 33.54 0.71 15.38
C ARG A 317 32.48 0.46 14.29
N GLY A 318 31.77 1.51 13.87
CA GLY A 318 30.67 1.46 12.90
C GLY A 318 29.38 0.78 13.39
N LYS A 319 29.27 0.45 14.69
CA LYS A 319 28.04 -0.03 15.34
C LYS A 319 27.06 1.11 15.60
N ARG A 320 25.79 0.75 15.72
CA ARG A 320 24.66 1.66 15.96
C ARG A 320 23.85 1.19 17.16
N GLN A 321 23.25 2.14 17.87
CA GLN A 321 22.30 1.88 18.95
C GLN A 321 21.04 2.71 18.73
N ALA A 322 19.88 2.13 19.04
CA ALA A 322 18.61 2.84 19.04
C ALA A 322 18.67 4.03 20.02
N THR A 323 18.06 5.15 19.64
CA THR A 323 17.98 6.35 20.49
C THR A 323 16.70 6.40 21.31
N GLN A 324 15.73 5.53 21.00
CA GLN A 324 14.41 5.51 21.63
C GLN A 324 14.04 4.08 22.03
N ARG A 325 13.05 3.95 22.92
CA ARG A 325 12.40 2.65 23.19
C ARG A 325 11.58 2.22 21.95
N CYS A 326 11.26 0.94 21.89
CA CYS A 326 10.40 0.41 20.85
C CYS A 326 9.04 1.12 20.85
N PRO A 327 8.51 1.50 19.67
CA PRO A 327 7.13 1.93 19.53
C PRO A 327 6.13 0.88 20.03
N ASN A 328 6.44 -0.41 19.86
CA ASN A 328 5.72 -1.47 20.55
C ASN A 328 6.11 -1.50 22.03
N THR A 329 5.19 -1.07 22.90
CA THR A 329 5.39 -1.00 24.35
C THR A 329 5.58 -2.36 25.01
N TYR A 330 5.20 -3.45 24.34
CA TYR A 330 5.37 -4.82 24.84
C TYR A 330 6.77 -5.40 24.57
N ASN A 331 7.61 -4.72 23.81
CA ASN A 331 8.97 -5.17 23.51
C ASN A 331 10.01 -4.15 23.98
N TYR A 332 11.00 -4.61 24.73
CA TYR A 332 12.09 -3.77 25.22
C TYR A 332 13.39 -3.92 24.41
N HIS A 333 13.46 -4.91 23.52
CA HIS A 333 14.63 -5.18 22.68
C HIS A 333 14.62 -4.28 21.44
N ASN A 334 15.39 -3.19 21.50
CA ASN A 334 15.57 -2.21 20.44
C ASN A 334 16.93 -2.33 19.75
N ASP A 335 17.48 -3.54 19.68
CA ASP A 335 18.76 -3.81 19.03
C ASP A 335 18.70 -3.38 17.54
N ILE A 336 19.76 -2.70 17.07
CA ILE A 336 19.86 -2.20 15.69
C ILE A 336 20.67 -3.19 14.85
N TYR A 337 20.08 -3.62 13.74
CA TYR A 337 20.69 -4.52 12.79
C TYR A 337 21.13 -3.75 11.54
N GLN A 338 22.36 -4.01 11.09
CA GLN A 338 22.97 -3.35 9.94
C GLN A 338 23.39 -4.38 8.88
N SER A 339 23.53 -3.91 7.64
CA SER A 339 24.13 -4.68 6.56
C SER A 339 25.54 -4.18 6.21
N THR A 340 26.27 -5.00 5.47
CA THR A 340 27.42 -4.58 4.67
C THR A 340 26.94 -3.84 3.41
N PRO A 341 27.84 -3.24 2.59
CA PRO A 341 27.45 -2.72 1.28
C PRO A 341 26.73 -3.79 0.43
N PRO A 342 25.58 -3.46 -0.19
CA PRO A 342 24.94 -4.36 -1.15
C PRO A 342 25.78 -4.48 -2.41
N TYR A 343 25.56 -5.54 -3.17
CA TYR A 343 26.20 -5.77 -4.46
C TYR A 343 25.19 -6.30 -5.48
N ARG A 344 25.42 -5.94 -6.73
CA ARG A 344 24.62 -6.39 -7.87
C ARG A 344 25.17 -7.73 -8.37
N LEU A 345 24.28 -8.68 -8.60
CA LEU A 345 24.60 -9.92 -9.31
C LEU A 345 24.48 -9.70 -10.80
N SER A 346 25.19 -10.52 -11.58
CA SER A 346 24.94 -10.58 -13.02
C SER A 346 23.54 -11.12 -13.31
N SER A 347 23.02 -10.81 -14.50
CA SER A 347 21.77 -11.39 -15.00
C SER A 347 21.91 -12.86 -15.43
N ASN A 348 23.03 -13.51 -15.10
CA ASN A 348 23.23 -14.92 -15.38
C ASN A 348 22.42 -15.78 -14.40
N GLU A 349 21.49 -16.56 -14.94
CA GLU A 349 20.64 -17.51 -14.21
C GLU A 349 21.43 -18.33 -13.17
N LYS A 350 22.58 -18.91 -13.56
CA LYS A 350 23.37 -19.79 -12.70
C LYS A 350 24.09 -19.04 -11.58
N GLU A 351 24.49 -17.80 -11.80
CA GLU A 351 25.13 -16.99 -10.76
C GLU A 351 24.12 -16.56 -9.70
N ILE A 352 22.90 -16.21 -10.11
CA ILE A 352 21.79 -15.94 -9.18
C ILE A 352 21.47 -17.21 -8.36
N MET A 353 21.37 -18.37 -9.01
CA MET A 353 21.17 -19.67 -8.33
C MET A 353 22.31 -19.93 -7.32
N LYS A 354 23.57 -19.74 -7.72
CA LYS A 354 24.74 -19.98 -6.87
C LYS A 354 24.72 -19.08 -5.64
N GLU A 355 24.40 -17.80 -5.81
CA GLU A 355 24.30 -16.85 -4.72
C GLU A 355 23.23 -17.27 -3.70
N ILE A 356 22.04 -17.63 -4.20
CA ILE A 356 20.94 -18.09 -3.36
C ILE A 356 21.34 -19.37 -2.62
N MET A 357 22.00 -20.30 -3.31
CA MET A 357 22.46 -21.56 -2.74
C MET A 357 23.46 -21.37 -1.62
N ASP A 358 24.44 -20.49 -1.80
CA ASP A 358 25.54 -20.34 -0.85
C ASP A 358 25.16 -19.43 0.31
N ASN A 359 24.49 -18.31 0.02
CA ASN A 359 24.40 -17.18 0.93
C ASN A 359 22.96 -16.80 1.29
N GLY A 360 21.95 -17.39 0.65
CA GLY A 360 20.54 -17.20 0.96
C GLY A 360 19.79 -16.26 0.03
N PRO A 361 18.53 -15.91 0.37
CA PRO A 361 17.64 -15.17 -0.53
C PRO A 361 18.21 -13.85 -1.06
N VAL A 362 17.82 -13.46 -2.27
CA VAL A 362 18.24 -12.22 -2.93
C VAL A 362 17.04 -11.30 -3.18
N GLN A 363 17.28 -10.00 -3.32
CA GLN A 363 16.24 -9.06 -3.73
C GLN A 363 16.26 -8.93 -5.25
N ALA A 364 15.10 -8.99 -5.89
CA ALA A 364 14.96 -8.75 -7.32
C ALA A 364 13.91 -7.65 -7.58
N ILE A 365 14.07 -6.95 -8.69
CA ILE A 365 13.04 -6.06 -9.23
C ILE A 365 12.38 -6.76 -10.41
N MET A 366 11.07 -6.67 -10.52
CA MET A 366 10.29 -7.14 -11.66
C MET A 366 9.23 -6.11 -12.08
N GLU A 367 8.77 -6.22 -13.32
CA GLU A 367 7.60 -5.53 -13.84
C GLU A 367 6.34 -6.36 -13.56
N VAL A 368 5.36 -5.76 -12.90
CA VAL A 368 4.10 -6.40 -12.56
C VAL A 368 3.03 -5.90 -13.50
N HIS A 369 2.43 -6.81 -14.26
CA HIS A 369 1.31 -6.56 -15.16
C HIS A 369 -0.03 -6.78 -14.46
N GLU A 370 -1.14 -6.36 -15.10
CA GLU A 370 -2.48 -6.44 -14.53
C GLU A 370 -2.91 -7.87 -14.18
N ASP A 371 -2.46 -8.87 -14.95
CA ASP A 371 -2.81 -10.28 -14.78
C ASP A 371 -2.10 -10.92 -13.58
N PHE A 372 -0.95 -10.39 -13.15
CA PHE A 372 -0.21 -10.92 -12.00
C PHE A 372 -0.96 -10.73 -10.67
N PHE A 373 -1.77 -9.67 -10.54
CA PHE A 373 -2.55 -9.44 -9.32
C PHE A 373 -3.50 -10.59 -8.98
N VAL A 374 -3.98 -11.31 -9.99
CA VAL A 374 -4.87 -12.47 -9.85
C VAL A 374 -4.13 -13.81 -9.80
N TYR A 375 -2.79 -13.85 -9.82
CA TYR A 375 -2.02 -15.09 -9.73
C TYR A 375 -2.40 -15.92 -8.49
N LYS A 376 -2.69 -17.22 -8.72
CA LYS A 376 -3.00 -18.19 -7.66
C LYS A 376 -1.92 -19.26 -7.48
N ASN A 377 -1.55 -19.96 -8.54
CA ASN A 377 -0.54 -21.01 -8.52
C ASN A 377 -0.03 -21.34 -9.94
N GLY A 378 1.03 -22.13 -10.03
CA GLY A 378 1.68 -22.53 -11.27
C GLY A 378 2.86 -21.64 -11.64
N ILE A 379 3.40 -21.76 -12.85
CA ILE A 379 4.56 -20.98 -13.28
C ILE A 379 4.05 -19.75 -14.04
N TYR A 380 4.10 -18.59 -13.39
CA TYR A 380 3.65 -17.34 -13.99
C TYR A 380 4.52 -16.95 -15.19
N LYS A 381 3.82 -16.52 -16.23
CA LYS A 381 4.33 -15.81 -17.40
C LYS A 381 3.26 -14.79 -17.79
N HIS A 382 3.63 -13.56 -18.11
CA HIS A 382 2.65 -12.55 -18.52
C HIS A 382 1.89 -13.03 -19.76
N THR A 383 0.57 -12.89 -19.72
CA THR A 383 -0.36 -13.40 -20.73
C THR A 383 -0.97 -12.28 -21.55
N ASP A 384 -1.35 -12.59 -22.78
CA ASP A 384 -1.98 -11.66 -23.73
C ASP A 384 -3.51 -11.58 -23.57
N VAL A 385 -4.06 -12.07 -22.45
CA VAL A 385 -5.52 -12.10 -22.19
C VAL A 385 -6.17 -10.72 -22.25
N SER A 386 -5.42 -9.66 -21.92
CA SER A 386 -5.89 -8.27 -21.97
C SER A 386 -5.56 -7.57 -23.28
N LEU A 387 -4.90 -8.22 -24.26
CA LEU A 387 -4.35 -7.57 -25.45
C LEU A 387 -5.40 -6.81 -26.27
N THR A 388 -6.62 -7.33 -26.34
CA THR A 388 -7.75 -6.73 -27.05
C THR A 388 -8.48 -5.66 -26.22
N LYS A 389 -8.19 -5.54 -24.93
CA LYS A 389 -8.79 -4.53 -24.05
C LYS A 389 -8.19 -3.14 -24.32
N PRO A 390 -8.96 -2.06 -24.04
CA PRO A 390 -8.46 -0.69 -24.12
C PRO A 390 -7.18 -0.49 -23.29
N PRO A 391 -6.29 0.46 -23.66
CA PRO A 391 -5.02 0.68 -22.96
C PRO A 391 -5.14 0.90 -21.45
N GLN A 392 -6.26 1.45 -20.96
CA GLN A 392 -6.49 1.65 -19.52
C GLN A 392 -6.52 0.35 -18.70
N TYR A 393 -6.75 -0.80 -19.33
CA TYR A 393 -6.74 -2.14 -18.72
C TYR A 393 -5.38 -2.83 -18.82
N ARG A 394 -4.42 -2.28 -19.57
CA ARG A 394 -3.09 -2.85 -19.82
C ARG A 394 -2.01 -1.99 -19.19
N LYS A 395 -1.96 -2.03 -17.86
CA LYS A 395 -1.03 -1.22 -17.08
C LYS A 395 -0.09 -2.13 -16.30
N HIS A 396 1.13 -1.66 -16.12
CA HIS A 396 2.17 -2.34 -15.38
C HIS A 396 2.93 -1.35 -14.50
N GLY A 397 3.70 -1.88 -13.55
CA GLY A 397 4.59 -1.08 -12.74
C GLY A 397 5.66 -1.91 -12.05
N THR A 398 6.69 -1.23 -11.57
CA THR A 398 7.86 -1.86 -10.98
C THR A 398 7.60 -2.29 -9.52
N HIS A 399 8.02 -3.50 -9.18
CA HIS A 399 7.87 -4.10 -7.86
C HIS A 399 9.12 -4.87 -7.46
N SER A 400 9.46 -4.87 -6.17
CA SER A 400 10.60 -5.64 -5.67
C SER A 400 10.13 -6.82 -4.82
N VAL A 401 10.76 -7.97 -5.04
CA VAL A 401 10.44 -9.24 -4.38
C VAL A 401 11.71 -9.89 -3.82
N ARG A 402 11.53 -10.93 -3.00
CA ARG A 402 12.64 -11.74 -2.48
C ARG A 402 12.63 -13.11 -3.14
N ILE A 403 13.67 -13.45 -3.91
CA ILE A 403 13.83 -14.79 -4.50
C ILE A 403 14.44 -15.71 -3.45
N THR A 404 13.79 -16.84 -3.16
CA THR A 404 14.17 -17.79 -2.10
C THR A 404 14.61 -19.15 -2.64
N GLY A 405 14.41 -19.43 -3.92
CA GLY A 405 14.77 -20.71 -4.51
C GLY A 405 14.38 -20.84 -5.97
N TRP A 406 14.46 -22.06 -6.50
CA TRP A 406 14.11 -22.38 -7.88
C TRP A 406 13.66 -23.83 -7.99
N GLY A 407 13.04 -24.16 -9.11
CA GLY A 407 12.71 -25.54 -9.46
C GLY A 407 12.55 -25.74 -10.96
N GLU A 408 12.23 -26.99 -11.31
CA GLU A 408 12.00 -27.44 -12.67
C GLU A 408 10.82 -28.42 -12.65
N ASP A 409 9.71 -28.02 -13.27
CA ASP A 409 8.60 -28.92 -13.57
C ASP A 409 8.81 -29.53 -14.97
N LYS A 410 8.18 -30.67 -15.25
CA LYS A 410 8.12 -31.20 -16.62
C LYS A 410 6.74 -30.94 -17.21
N ASP A 411 6.69 -30.52 -18.46
CA ASP A 411 5.45 -30.49 -19.22
C ASP A 411 5.08 -31.91 -19.72
N TYR A 412 3.89 -32.07 -20.30
CA TYR A 412 3.41 -33.35 -20.82
C TYR A 412 4.30 -33.94 -21.93
N ASP A 413 4.98 -33.08 -22.69
CA ASP A 413 5.92 -33.45 -23.75
C ASP A 413 7.35 -33.74 -23.23
N GLY A 414 7.56 -33.63 -21.92
CA GLY A 414 8.85 -33.81 -21.26
C GLY A 414 9.74 -32.56 -21.23
N THR A 415 9.31 -31.44 -21.81
CA THR A 415 10.05 -30.17 -21.81
C THR A 415 10.16 -29.61 -20.38
N PRO A 416 11.37 -29.24 -19.90
CA PRO A 416 11.53 -28.69 -18.57
C PRO A 416 11.05 -27.24 -18.51
N ARG A 417 10.14 -26.96 -17.57
CA ARG A 417 9.67 -25.61 -17.21
C ARG A 417 10.39 -25.15 -15.95
N LYS A 418 11.37 -24.29 -16.15
CA LYS A 418 12.20 -23.72 -15.10
C LYS A 418 11.47 -22.55 -14.43
N TYR A 419 11.53 -22.47 -13.11
CA TYR A 419 10.94 -21.36 -12.36
C TYR A 419 11.82 -20.89 -11.21
N TRP A 420 11.66 -19.62 -10.83
CA TRP A 420 12.08 -19.06 -9.55
C TRP A 420 10.97 -19.22 -8.52
N ILE A 421 11.32 -19.40 -7.26
CA ILE A 421 10.41 -19.31 -6.12
C ILE A 421 10.67 -17.95 -5.47
N ALA A 422 9.65 -17.09 -5.45
CA ALA A 422 9.77 -15.75 -4.90
C ALA A 422 8.67 -15.47 -3.88
N ALA A 423 9.05 -14.77 -2.82
CA ALA A 423 8.16 -14.26 -1.79
C ALA A 423 7.71 -12.84 -2.16
N ASN A 424 6.39 -12.64 -2.17
CA ASN A 424 5.77 -11.33 -2.37
C ASN A 424 5.61 -10.60 -1.02
N SER A 425 5.02 -9.40 -1.04
CA SER A 425 4.74 -8.57 0.13
C SER A 425 3.23 -8.24 0.26
N TRP A 426 2.36 -9.14 -0.20
CA TRP A 426 0.89 -9.00 -0.16
C TRP A 426 0.21 -10.01 0.77
N GLY A 427 0.96 -10.49 1.76
CA GLY A 427 0.48 -11.42 2.77
C GLY A 427 0.30 -12.86 2.29
N LYS A 428 0.06 -13.75 3.24
CA LYS A 428 -0.05 -15.20 2.99
C LYS A 428 -1.31 -15.60 2.24
N ASN A 429 -2.34 -14.76 2.23
CA ASN A 429 -3.60 -15.09 1.57
C ASN A 429 -3.50 -14.99 0.04
N TRP A 430 -2.45 -14.35 -0.49
CA TRP A 430 -2.21 -14.20 -1.91
C TRP A 430 -1.35 -15.34 -2.48
N GLY A 431 -1.58 -15.73 -3.73
CA GLY A 431 -0.78 -16.75 -4.42
C GLY A 431 -0.68 -18.09 -3.68
N GLU A 432 0.55 -18.61 -3.62
CA GLU A 432 0.96 -19.86 -2.98
C GLU A 432 1.46 -19.57 -1.55
N ASN A 433 0.55 -19.16 -0.66
CA ASN A 433 0.86 -18.77 0.73
C ASN A 433 1.77 -17.52 0.85
N GLY A 434 1.56 -16.54 -0.03
CA GLY A 434 2.39 -15.32 -0.14
C GLY A 434 3.60 -15.49 -1.06
N PHE A 435 3.81 -16.69 -1.60
CA PHE A 435 4.83 -16.98 -2.60
C PHE A 435 4.21 -17.09 -4.00
N PHE A 436 5.07 -17.02 -5.01
CA PHE A 436 4.74 -17.31 -6.39
C PHE A 436 5.90 -17.97 -7.10
N ARG A 437 5.59 -18.63 -8.21
CA ARG A 437 6.58 -19.15 -9.14
C ARG A 437 6.49 -18.39 -10.45
N ILE A 438 7.64 -18.02 -11.01
CA ILE A 438 7.75 -17.25 -12.25
C ILE A 438 8.81 -17.87 -13.14
N ALA A 439 8.60 -17.82 -14.46
CA ALA A 439 9.51 -18.42 -15.43
C ALA A 439 10.96 -17.94 -15.23
N ARG A 440 11.89 -18.91 -15.19
CA ARG A 440 13.33 -18.70 -14.97
C ARG A 440 14.12 -18.93 -16.25
N GLY A 441 15.16 -18.13 -16.47
CA GLY A 441 16.09 -18.19 -17.60
C GLY A 441 15.61 -17.45 -18.85
N ALA A 442 14.50 -16.71 -18.74
CA ALA A 442 13.93 -15.91 -19.82
C ALA A 442 13.84 -14.42 -19.45
N ASN A 443 14.36 -14.02 -18.29
CA ASN A 443 14.19 -12.69 -17.71
C ASN A 443 12.71 -12.25 -17.73
N GLU A 444 11.80 -13.17 -17.41
CA GLU A 444 10.36 -12.91 -17.41
C GLU A 444 10.05 -11.73 -16.50
N CYS A 445 9.29 -10.76 -17.02
CA CYS A 445 8.99 -9.53 -16.29
C CYS A 445 10.23 -8.82 -15.72
N GLU A 446 11.37 -8.87 -16.42
CA GLU A 446 12.65 -8.28 -15.99
C GLU A 446 13.21 -8.82 -14.64
N ILE A 447 12.71 -9.93 -14.11
CA ILE A 447 13.08 -10.39 -12.75
C ILE A 447 14.57 -10.73 -12.56
N GLU A 448 15.30 -11.01 -13.63
CA GLU A 448 16.74 -11.34 -13.63
C GLU A 448 17.62 -10.12 -13.98
N ALA A 449 17.02 -8.97 -14.33
CA ALA A 449 17.74 -7.79 -14.81
C ALA A 449 18.47 -7.03 -13.69
N PHE A 450 17.87 -6.98 -12.50
CA PHE A 450 18.42 -6.27 -11.36
C PHE A 450 18.23 -7.04 -10.06
N VAL A 451 19.26 -7.81 -9.70
CA VAL A 451 19.28 -8.66 -8.51
C VAL A 451 20.38 -8.19 -7.55
N ILE A 452 20.02 -8.02 -6.28
CA ILE A 452 20.91 -7.54 -5.22
C ILE A 452 21.12 -8.64 -4.18
N GLY A 453 22.40 -8.91 -3.90
CA GLY A 453 22.88 -9.68 -2.75
C GLY A 453 23.46 -8.78 -1.66
N VAL A 454 23.55 -9.30 -0.45
CA VAL A 454 24.11 -8.58 0.70
C VAL A 454 24.63 -9.54 1.77
N TRP A 455 25.53 -9.05 2.63
CA TRP A 455 25.88 -9.69 3.90
C TRP A 455 25.35 -8.89 5.08
N GLY A 456 24.83 -9.57 6.09
CA GLY A 456 24.58 -9.01 7.41
C GLY A 456 25.88 -8.56 8.06
N ARG A 457 25.83 -7.45 8.81
CA ARG A 457 26.97 -7.01 9.62
C ARG A 457 26.91 -7.73 10.95
N ILE A 458 27.65 -8.85 11.08
CA ILE A 458 27.68 -9.68 12.27
C ILE A 458 29.08 -9.66 12.87
N ALA A 459 29.22 -9.29 14.14
CA ALA A 459 30.45 -9.45 14.89
C ALA A 459 30.36 -10.64 15.87
N ILE A 460 31.50 -11.23 16.23
CA ILE A 460 31.59 -12.34 17.19
C ILE A 460 30.92 -11.96 18.54
N GLU A 461 31.09 -10.71 18.97
CA GLU A 461 30.45 -10.15 20.17
C GLU A 461 28.91 -10.26 20.13
N ASP A 462 28.32 -10.08 18.93
CA ASP A 462 26.87 -10.08 18.75
C ASP A 462 26.32 -11.51 18.91
N MET A 463 27.11 -12.53 18.52
CA MET A 463 26.75 -13.95 18.65
C MET A 463 26.77 -14.43 20.11
N HIS A 464 27.70 -13.94 20.94
CA HIS A 464 27.80 -14.33 22.36
C HIS A 464 26.76 -13.64 23.26
N SER A 465 26.40 -12.39 22.96
CA SER A 465 25.44 -11.63 23.76
C SER A 465 24.03 -12.25 23.81
N HIS A 466 23.61 -12.92 22.73
CA HIS A 466 22.30 -13.59 22.66
C HIS A 466 22.24 -14.91 23.43
N HIS A 467 23.36 -15.62 23.60
CA HIS A 467 23.40 -16.85 24.41
C HIS A 467 23.13 -16.58 25.89
N HIS A 468 23.62 -15.46 26.42
CA HIS A 468 23.37 -15.09 27.82
C HIS A 468 21.92 -14.63 28.04
N ARG A 469 21.28 -13.98 27.06
CA ARG A 469 19.87 -13.56 27.17
C ARG A 469 18.88 -14.74 27.10
N ARG A 470 19.19 -15.80 26.33
CA ARG A 470 18.34 -17.02 26.29
C ARG A 470 18.36 -17.86 27.56
N ARG A 471 19.37 -17.70 28.45
CA ARG A 471 19.45 -18.43 29.72
C ARG A 471 18.64 -17.81 30.86
N HIS A 472 18.05 -16.63 30.64
CA HIS A 472 17.30 -15.88 31.66
C HIS A 472 15.80 -15.75 31.35
N ILE A 473 15.26 -16.60 30.47
CA ILE A 473 13.81 -16.76 30.25
C ILE A 473 13.39 -18.12 30.78
#